data_AF-A0A442EL97-F1
#
_entry.id   AF-A0A442EL97-F1
#
_cell.length_a   1.000
_cell.length_b   1.000
_cell.length_c   1.000
_cell.angle_alpha   90.00
_cell.angle_beta   90.00
_cell.angle_gamma   90.00
#
_symmetry.space_group_name_H-M   'P 1'
#
loop_
_entity.id
_entity.type
_entity.pdbx_description
1 polymer ?
#
loop_
_entity_poly.entity_id
_entity_poly.type
_entity_poly.pdbx_seq_one_letter_code
_entity_poly.pdbx_strand_id
1 'polypeptide(L)' 'MDQHNRLFVGLDVSKLKISVAVADGGRGGEVRFYGDVASDETSVAKVVEKLAKRGAVLHFCYEA' A
#
# COMPACT_ATOMS: atom_id res chain seq x y z
N MET A 1 7.13 -0.58 23.25
CA MET A 1 6.95 -1.94 22.69
C MET A 1 6.02 -1.78 21.51
N ASP A 2 6.53 -1.46 20.31
CA ASP A 2 5.67 -1.32 19.12
C ASP A 2 6.41 -1.83 17.89
N GLN A 3 6.76 -3.12 17.89
CA GLN A 3 7.49 -3.76 16.80
C GLN A 3 6.59 -4.40 15.72
N HIS A 4 5.27 -4.22 15.74
CA HIS A 4 4.37 -5.11 14.97
C HIS A 4 3.33 -4.48 14.04
N ASN A 5 3.27 -3.16 13.81
CA ASN A 5 2.30 -2.60 12.86
C ASN A 5 2.97 -1.96 11.63
N ARG A 6 3.76 -2.75 10.90
CA ARG A 6 4.29 -2.35 9.58
C ARG A 6 3.37 -2.91 8.51
N LEU A 7 2.98 -2.08 7.55
CA LEU A 7 2.21 -2.48 6.38
C LEU A 7 3.05 -2.20 5.14
N PHE A 8 3.42 -3.24 4.41
CA PHE A 8 4.08 -3.10 3.13
C PHE A 8 3.03 -2.87 2.05
N VAL A 9 3.31 -1.94 1.14
CA VAL A 9 2.41 -1.55 0.05
C VAL A 9 3.18 -1.72 -1.26
N GLY A 10 2.75 -2.68 -2.07
CA GLY A 10 3.24 -2.87 -3.43
C GLY A 10 2.42 -2.05 -4.40
N LEU A 11 3.09 -1.25 -5.23
CA LEU A 11 2.47 -0.47 -6.30
C LEU A 11 2.97 -0.98 -7.65
N ASP A 12 2.05 -1.46 -8.48
CA ASP A 12 2.29 -1.71 -9.91
C ASP A 12 1.69 -0.55 -10.70
N VAL A 13 2.56 0.29 -11.28
CA VAL A 13 2.21 1.57 -11.88
C VAL A 13 2.12 1.45 -13.39
N SER A 14 0.97 1.80 -13.96
CA SER A 14 0.72 1.90 -15.40
C SER A 14 0.27 3.31 -15.78
N LYS A 15 0.24 3.62 -17.08
CA LYS A 15 -0.10 4.98 -17.60
C LYS A 15 -1.44 5.54 -17.12
N LEU A 16 -2.42 4.68 -16.83
CA LEU A 16 -3.79 5.08 -16.48
C LEU A 16 -4.22 4.62 -15.09
N LYS A 17 -3.55 3.61 -14.53
CA LYS A 17 -3.96 2.96 -13.28
C LYS A 17 -2.76 2.47 -12.49
N ILE A 18 -2.94 2.37 -11.19
CA ILE A 18 -1.99 1.83 -10.24
C ILE A 18 -2.70 0.70 -9.50
N SER A 19 -2.16 -0.50 -9.61
CA SER A 19 -2.62 -1.67 -8.87
C SER A 19 -1.93 -1.68 -7.50
N VAL A 20 -2.72 -1.76 -6.44
CA VAL A 20 -2.23 -1.66 -5.05
C VAL A 20 -2.38 -3.01 -4.36
N ALA A 21 -1.30 -3.52 -3.80
CA ALA A 21 -1.29 -4.67 -2.91
C ALA A 21 -0.74 -4.27 -1.53
N VAL A 22 -1.24 -4.90 -0.47
CA VAL A 22 -0.79 -4.67 0.90
C VAL A 22 -0.36 -5.98 1.55
N ALA A 23 0.68 -5.94 2.39
CA ALA A 23 1.18 -7.10 3.11
C ALA A 23 1.53 -6.74 4.55
N ASP A 24 1.15 -7.62 5.48
CA ASP A 24 1.50 -7.45 6.90
C ASP A 24 3.01 -7.64 7.13
N GLY A 25 3.55 -6.89 8.09
CA GLY A 25 4.99 -6.80 8.35
C GLY A 25 5.69 -8.05 8.89
N GLY A 26 4.96 -9.16 9.04
CA GLY A 26 5.46 -10.43 9.56
C GLY A 26 6.09 -11.31 8.48
N ARG A 27 7.02 -12.19 8.87
CA ARG A 27 7.57 -13.21 7.96
C ARG A 27 6.45 -14.22 7.63
N GLY A 28 6.03 -14.27 6.37
CA GLY A 28 4.83 -15.02 5.94
C GLY A 28 3.52 -14.22 6.08
N GLY A 29 3.60 -12.89 6.20
CA GLY A 29 2.44 -12.00 6.21
C GLY A 29 1.57 -12.19 4.98
N GLU A 30 0.25 -12.10 5.17
CA GLU A 30 -0.71 -12.28 4.08
C GLU A 30 -0.61 -11.10 3.12
N VAL A 31 -0.41 -11.39 1.84
CA VAL A 31 -0.46 -10.39 0.78
C VAL A 31 -1.90 -10.33 0.28
N ARG A 32 -2.50 -9.14 0.37
CA ARG A 32 -3.86 -8.87 -0.08
C ARG A 32 -3.85 -7.85 -1.21
N PHE A 33 -4.56 -8.15 -2.28
CA PHE A 33 -4.87 -7.14 -3.29
C PHE A 33 -5.83 -6.12 -2.69
N TYR A 34 -5.45 -4.85 -2.72
CA TYR A 34 -6.24 -3.75 -2.18
C TYR A 34 -7.21 -3.18 -3.24
N GLY A 35 -6.76 -3.09 -4.49
CA GLY A 35 -7.55 -2.59 -5.60
C GLY A 35 -6.73 -1.81 -6.62
N ASP A 36 -7.39 -1.47 -7.72
CA ASP A 36 -6.87 -0.55 -8.73
C ASP A 36 -7.32 0.89 -8.41
N VAL A 37 -6.42 1.84 -8.55
CA VAL A 37 -6.73 3.28 -8.50
C VAL A 37 -6.21 3.98 -9.74
N ALA A 38 -6.79 5.14 -10.08
CA ALA A 38 -6.24 5.95 -11.16
C ALA A 38 -4.85 6.48 -10.79
N SER A 39 -4.00 6.69 -11.79
CA SER A 39 -2.61 7.16 -11.61
C SER A 39 -2.49 8.66 -11.29
N ASP A 40 -3.59 9.32 -10.95
CA ASP A 40 -3.60 10.72 -10.53
C ASP A 40 -3.27 10.88 -9.03
N GLU A 41 -2.68 12.03 -8.68
CA GLU A 41 -2.23 12.34 -7.32
C GLU A 41 -3.36 12.23 -6.28
N THR A 42 -4.59 12.62 -6.64
CA THR A 42 -5.73 12.61 -5.72
C THR A 42 -6.13 11.18 -5.35
N SER A 43 -6.14 10.28 -6.34
CA SER A 43 -6.43 8.86 -6.15
C SER A 43 -5.38 8.18 -5.29
N VAL A 44 -4.09 8.46 -5.52
CA VAL A 44 -2.99 7.94 -4.69
C VAL A 44 -3.10 8.45 -3.25
N ALA A 45 -3.29 9.75 -3.05
CA ALA A 45 -3.41 10.35 -1.72
C ALA A 45 -4.56 9.72 -0.91
N LYS A 46 -5.70 9.43 -1.54
CA LYS A 46 -6.83 8.74 -0.90
C LYS A 46 -6.47 7.32 -0.45
N VAL A 47 -5.69 6.58 -1.22
CA VAL A 47 -5.22 5.24 -0.81
C VAL A 47 -4.29 5.36 0.38
N VAL A 48 -3.30 6.26 0.31
CA VAL A 48 -2.35 6.49 1.41
C VAL A 48 -3.09 6.85 2.70
N GLU A 49 -4.06 7.77 2.65
CA GLU A 49 -4.85 8.17 3.82
C GLU A 49 -5.65 6.97 4.39
N LYS A 50 -6.28 6.17 3.53
CA LYS A 50 -7.03 4.98 3.97
C LYS A 50 -6.15 3.93 4.61
N LEU A 51 -4.93 3.74 4.09
CA LEU A 51 -3.97 2.79 4.66
C LEU A 51 -3.39 3.32 5.97
N ALA A 52 -3.10 4.62 6.07
CA ALA A 52 -2.58 5.26 7.27
C ALA A 52 -3.58 5.22 8.44
N LYS A 53 -4.89 5.30 8.16
CA LYS A 53 -5.96 5.14 9.17
C LYS A 53 -5.92 3.79 9.90
N ARG A 54 -5.21 2.77 9.38
CA ARG A 54 -5.01 1.49 10.08
C ARG A 54 -3.98 1.56 11.21
N GLY A 55 -3.39 2.75 11.45
CA GLY A 55 -2.40 2.96 12.51
C GLY A 55 -1.07 2.27 12.26
N ALA A 56 -0.79 1.86 11.01
CA ALA A 56 0.42 1.16 10.61
C ALA A 56 1.43 2.11 9.97
N VAL A 57 2.71 1.82 10.14
CA VAL A 57 3.79 2.46 9.38
C VAL A 57 3.76 1.88 7.97
N LEU A 58 3.44 2.72 6.98
CA LEU A 58 3.35 2.32 5.57
C LEU A 58 4.74 2.30 4.92
N HIS A 59 5.10 1.16 4.33
CA HIS A 59 6.32 1.00 3.54
C HIS A 59 5.94 0.76 2.08
N PHE A 60 6.22 1.73 1.21
CA PHE A 60 5.90 1.62 -0.21
C PHE A 60 7.07 1.04 -1.00
N CYS A 61 6.76 0.06 -1.84
CA CYS A 61 7.65 -0.47 -2.87
C CYS A 61 6.99 -0.21 -4.24
N TYR A 62 7.73 0.44 -5.13
CA TYR A 62 7.37 0.58 -6.54
C TYR A 62 8.63 0.34 -7.37
N GLU A 63 8.48 -0.27 -8.53
CA GLU A 63 9.55 -0.41 -9.52
C GLU A 63 9.37 0.72 -10.55
N ALA A 64 10.46 1.39 -10.93
CA ALA A 64 10.49 2.49 -11.88
C ALA A 64 11.10 2.06 -13.22
#